data_AF-R6ACT4-F1
#
_entry.id   AF-R6ACT4-F1
#
_cell.length_a   1.000
_cell.length_b   1.000
_cell.length_c   1.000
_cell.angle_alpha   90.00
_cell.angle_beta   90.00
_cell.angle_gamma   90.00
#
_symmetry.space_group_name_H-M   'P 1'
#
loop_
_entity.id
_entity.type
_entity.pdbx_description
1 polymer ?
#
loop_
_entity_poly.entity_id
_entity_poly.type
_entity_poly.pdbx_seq_one_letter_code
_entity_poly.pdbx_strand_id
1 'polypeptide(L)'
;MNIIMAMLMGTAIGMIAQFFRTRDLKETFSEIQIFFDGMGKQLANVITIVIAGEFFAKGLTSTGSIDAMIQGAQTTGFGASGLTLVMIAIIAVCAILMGSGNAPFFAFANLVPAIAAKTGVAASFMILPMHLIASSARAISPITGVIIVASGMAGISPFDLVKRTAIPMAVSCILIVVANFVIFG
;
A
#
# COMPACT_ATOMS: atom_id res chain seq x y z
N MET A 1 -3.23 -9.40 -22.90
CA MET A 1 -1.75 -9.37 -22.79
C MET A 1 -1.38 -9.61 -21.34
N ASN A 2 -0.58 -10.63 -21.04
CA ASN A 2 -0.14 -10.93 -19.66
C ASN A 2 0.85 -9.84 -19.19
N ILE A 3 0.85 -9.49 -17.90
CA ILE A 3 1.79 -8.54 -17.28
C ILE A 3 3.25 -8.93 -17.56
N ILE A 4 3.57 -10.23 -17.52
CA ILE A 4 4.92 -10.72 -17.79
C ILE A 4 5.33 -10.39 -19.24
N MET A 5 4.43 -10.62 -20.20
CA MET A 5 4.65 -10.29 -21.60
C MET A 5 4.81 -8.78 -21.79
N ALA A 6 3.98 -7.98 -21.11
CA ALA A 6 4.06 -6.53 -21.18
C ALA A 6 5.40 -6.00 -20.64
N MET A 7 5.89 -6.53 -19.51
CA MET A 7 7.21 -6.19 -18.95
C MET A 7 8.34 -6.53 -19.91
N LEU A 8 8.38 -7.77 -20.43
CA LEU A 8 9.44 -8.22 -21.32
C LEU A 8 9.45 -7.43 -22.64
N MET A 9 8.28 -7.14 -23.22
CA MET A 9 8.18 -6.29 -24.40
C MET A 9 8.61 -4.85 -24.09
N GLY A 10 8.22 -4.29 -22.94
CA GLY A 10 8.65 -2.96 -22.52
C GLY A 10 10.17 -2.87 -22.40
N THR A 11 10.81 -3.87 -21.80
CA THR A 11 12.27 -3.96 -21.73
C THR A 11 12.89 -4.10 -23.12
N ALA A 12 12.33 -4.95 -24.00
CA ALA A 12 12.84 -5.12 -25.36
C ALA A 12 12.75 -3.82 -26.18
N ILE A 13 11.62 -3.11 -26.11
CA ILE A 13 11.44 -1.81 -26.78
C ILE A 13 12.40 -0.77 -26.21
N GLY A 14 12.56 -0.73 -24.88
CA GLY A 14 13.51 0.17 -24.21
C GLY A 14 14.96 -0.08 -24.65
N MET A 15 15.35 -1.35 -24.79
CA MET A 15 16.68 -1.76 -25.27
C MET A 15 16.89 -1.38 -26.73
N ILE A 16 15.88 -1.54 -27.59
CA ILE A 16 15.95 -1.12 -29.00
C ILE A 16 16.10 0.41 -29.09
N ALA A 17 15.30 1.16 -28.32
CA ALA A 17 15.39 2.62 -28.28
C ALA A 17 16.76 3.10 -27.76
N GLN A 18 17.29 2.43 -26.73
CA GLN A 18 18.62 2.74 -26.20
C GLN A 18 19.72 2.44 -27.20
N PHE A 19 19.64 1.31 -27.92
CA PHE A 19 20.58 0.98 -28.98
C PHE A 19 20.61 2.07 -30.06
N PHE A 20 19.46 2.59 -30.48
CA PHE A 20 19.43 3.70 -31.45
C PHE A 20 20.04 5.01 -30.90
N ARG A 21 19.97 5.22 -29.57
CA ARG A 21 20.53 6.39 -28.89
C ARG A 21 22.04 6.33 -28.72
N THR A 22 22.56 5.23 -28.18
CA THR A 22 24.00 5.05 -27.91
C THR A 22 24.77 4.58 -29.15
N ARG A 23 24.10 3.87 -30.07
CA ARG A 23 24.69 3.19 -31.25
C ARG A 23 25.81 2.21 -30.88
N ASP A 24 25.91 1.83 -29.61
CA ASP A 24 26.86 0.85 -29.09
C ASP A 24 26.08 -0.34 -28.53
N LEU A 25 26.29 -1.50 -29.16
CA LEU A 25 25.71 -2.77 -28.73
C LEU A 25 26.22 -3.19 -27.35
N LYS A 26 27.52 -3.02 -27.06
CA LYS A 26 28.10 -3.44 -25.77
C LYS A 26 27.53 -2.64 -24.61
N GLU A 27 27.42 -1.32 -24.78
CA GLU A 27 26.83 -0.45 -23.76
C GLU A 27 25.36 -0.83 -23.51
N THR A 28 24.57 -0.98 -24.58
CA THR A 28 23.15 -1.33 -24.48
C THR A 28 22.94 -2.67 -23.77
N PHE A 29 23.72 -3.72 -24.11
CA PHE A 29 23.63 -5.01 -23.42
C PHE A 29 24.11 -4.93 -21.97
N SER A 30 25.06 -4.08 -21.62
CA SER A 30 25.47 -3.87 -20.23
C SER A 30 24.36 -3.25 -19.39
N GLU A 31 23.55 -2.35 -19.97
CA GLU A 31 22.44 -1.69 -19.27
C GLU A 31 21.26 -2.61 -18.96
N ILE A 32 21.15 -3.78 -19.59
CA ILE A 32 20.13 -4.78 -19.22
C ILE A 32 20.27 -5.20 -17.76
N GLN A 33 21.48 -5.09 -17.19
CA GLN A 33 21.73 -5.38 -15.79
C GLN A 33 20.93 -4.45 -14.87
N ILE A 34 20.65 -3.20 -15.28
CA ILE A 34 19.80 -2.26 -14.53
C ILE A 34 18.38 -2.83 -14.36
N PHE A 35 17.84 -3.52 -15.38
CA PHE A 35 16.55 -4.19 -15.29
C PHE A 35 16.57 -5.31 -14.23
N PHE A 36 17.59 -6.17 -14.26
CA PHE A 36 17.74 -7.26 -13.29
C PHE A 36 18.02 -6.76 -11.87
N ASP A 37 18.85 -5.73 -11.71
CA ASP A 37 19.11 -5.08 -10.42
C ASP A 37 17.83 -4.43 -9.87
N GLY A 38 17.02 -3.82 -10.74
CA GLY A 38 15.70 -3.29 -10.41
C GLY A 38 14.76 -4.38 -9.88
N MET A 39 14.73 -5.54 -10.53
CA MET A 39 13.97 -6.70 -10.05
C MET A 39 14.47 -7.20 -8.69
N GLY A 40 15.79 -7.30 -8.51
CA GLY A 40 16.40 -7.71 -7.24
C GLY A 40 16.06 -6.77 -6.07
N LYS A 41 16.12 -5.45 -6.30
CA LYS A 41 15.69 -4.44 -5.31
C LYS A 41 14.22 -4.62 -4.92
N GLN A 42 13.36 -4.94 -5.88
CA GLN A 42 11.93 -5.07 -5.62
C GLN A 42 11.52 -6.38 -4.97
N LEU A 43 12.29 -7.45 -5.21
CA LEU A 43 12.22 -8.68 -4.43
C LEU A 43 12.50 -8.38 -2.93
N ALA A 44 13.57 -7.64 -2.64
CA ALA A 44 13.93 -7.31 -1.26
C ALA A 44 12.93 -6.34 -0.59
N ASN A 45 12.49 -5.29 -1.30
CA ASN A 45 11.71 -4.21 -0.69
C ASN A 45 10.21 -4.49 -0.63
N VAL A 46 9.64 -5.18 -1.63
CA VAL A 46 8.19 -5.39 -1.73
C VAL A 46 7.84 -6.83 -1.44
N ILE A 47 8.47 -7.79 -2.13
CA ILE A 47 8.06 -9.20 -2.03
C ILE A 47 8.29 -9.75 -0.63
N THR A 48 9.38 -9.39 0.06
CA THR A 48 9.61 -9.81 1.45
C THR A 48 8.49 -9.37 2.40
N ILE A 49 7.96 -8.14 2.27
CA ILE A 49 6.85 -7.66 3.09
C ILE A 49 5.54 -8.38 2.72
N VAL A 50 5.31 -8.63 1.42
CA VAL A 50 4.13 -9.37 0.95
C VAL A 50 4.13 -10.78 1.52
N ILE A 51 5.26 -11.50 1.47
CA ILE A 51 5.39 -12.84 2.05
C ILE A 51 5.12 -12.82 3.55
N ALA A 52 5.70 -11.85 4.28
CA ALA A 52 5.44 -11.69 5.72
C ALA A 52 3.95 -11.41 6.00
N GLY A 53 3.31 -10.58 5.17
CA GLY A 53 1.88 -10.30 5.21
C GLY A 53 1.01 -11.52 4.93
N GLU A 54 1.36 -12.34 3.94
CA GLU A 54 0.67 -13.61 3.67
C GLU A 54 0.81 -14.59 4.84
N PHE A 55 2.00 -14.70 5.43
CA PHE A 55 2.22 -15.53 6.60
C PHE A 55 1.36 -15.07 7.78
N PHE A 56 1.32 -13.76 8.04
CA PHE A 56 0.45 -13.15 9.05
C PHE A 56 -1.04 -13.40 8.76
N ALA A 57 -1.47 -13.20 7.52
CA ALA A 57 -2.84 -13.44 7.07
C ALA A 57 -3.27 -14.91 7.26
N LYS A 58 -2.36 -15.84 6.92
CA LYS A 58 -2.59 -17.27 7.12
C LYS A 58 -2.64 -17.63 8.60
N GLY A 59 -1.81 -17.00 9.44
CA GLY A 59 -1.86 -17.14 10.90
C GLY A 59 -3.20 -16.67 11.49
N LEU A 60 -3.69 -15.49 11.09
CA LEU A 60 -5.01 -14.99 11.53
C LEU A 60 -6.16 -15.88 11.05
N THR A 61 -6.06 -16.43 9.84
CA THR A 61 -7.07 -17.36 9.31
C THR A 61 -7.04 -18.68 10.07
N SER A 62 -5.85 -19.24 10.33
CA SER A 62 -5.69 -20.51 11.03
C SER A 62 -6.12 -20.46 12.50
N THR A 63 -6.04 -19.27 13.13
CA THR A 63 -6.48 -19.06 14.52
C THR A 63 -7.97 -18.75 14.63
N GLY A 64 -8.69 -18.61 13.51
CA GLY A 64 -10.10 -18.20 13.50
C GLY A 64 -10.33 -16.72 13.81
N SER A 65 -9.27 -15.92 13.92
CA SER A 65 -9.37 -14.49 14.26
C SER A 65 -10.13 -13.69 13.20
N ILE A 66 -9.96 -14.04 11.91
CA ILE A 66 -10.72 -13.41 10.81
C ILE A 66 -12.22 -13.73 10.92
N ASP A 67 -12.57 -14.97 11.28
CA ASP A 67 -13.96 -15.37 11.45
C ASP A 67 -14.61 -14.67 12.64
N ALA A 68 -13.88 -14.53 13.76
CA ALA A 68 -14.33 -13.75 14.91
C ALA A 68 -14.55 -12.26 14.54
N MET A 69 -13.64 -11.68 13.74
CA MET A 69 -13.76 -10.29 13.28
C MET A 69 -14.96 -10.09 12.35
N ILE A 70 -15.23 -11.03 11.45
CA ILE A 70 -16.41 -11.01 10.56
C ILE A 70 -17.70 -11.14 11.38
N GLN A 71 -17.76 -12.10 12.32
CA GLN A 71 -18.94 -12.28 13.17
C GLN A 71 -19.20 -11.05 14.04
N GLY A 72 -18.15 -10.44 14.63
CA GLY A 72 -18.28 -9.19 15.38
C GLY A 72 -18.76 -8.01 14.53
N ALA A 73 -18.33 -7.92 13.27
CA ALA A 73 -18.82 -6.91 12.35
C ALA A 73 -20.29 -7.15 11.94
N GLN A 74 -20.72 -8.41 11.86
CA GLN A 74 -22.12 -8.75 11.57
C GLN A 74 -23.05 -8.46 12.76
N THR A 75 -22.63 -8.72 14.00
CA THR A 75 -23.45 -8.48 15.21
C THR A 75 -23.68 -7.00 15.51
N THR A 76 -22.79 -6.11 15.05
CA THR A 76 -22.95 -4.65 15.17
C THR A 76 -23.91 -4.04 14.13
N GLY A 77 -24.43 -4.83 13.20
CA GLY A 77 -25.34 -4.38 12.15
C GLY A 77 -24.67 -3.66 10.97
N PHE A 78 -23.35 -3.42 11.04
CA PHE A 78 -22.58 -2.77 9.99
C PHE A 78 -22.02 -3.73 8.92
N GLY A 79 -22.00 -5.04 9.18
CA GLY A 79 -21.59 -6.07 8.23
C GLY A 79 -20.23 -5.79 7.57
N ALA A 80 -20.16 -5.86 6.24
CA ALA A 80 -18.94 -5.63 5.48
C ALA A 80 -18.42 -4.17 5.56
N SER A 81 -19.32 -3.21 5.74
CA SER A 81 -18.97 -1.79 5.92
C SER A 81 -18.21 -1.56 7.23
N GLY A 82 -18.65 -2.21 8.31
CA GLY A 82 -17.96 -2.16 9.60
C GLY A 82 -16.58 -2.79 9.53
N LEU A 83 -16.46 -3.93 8.84
CA LEU A 83 -15.19 -4.60 8.63
C LEU A 83 -14.20 -3.77 7.81
N THR A 84 -14.70 -3.08 6.79
CA THR A 84 -13.91 -2.13 5.98
C THR A 84 -13.36 -1.00 6.85
N LEU A 85 -14.19 -0.42 7.73
CA LEU A 85 -13.78 0.63 8.67
C LEU A 85 -12.71 0.16 9.65
N VAL A 86 -12.83 -1.06 10.18
CA VAL A 86 -11.82 -1.65 11.07
C VAL A 86 -10.47 -1.79 10.34
N MET A 87 -10.48 -2.32 9.12
CA MET A 87 -9.26 -2.46 8.32
C MET A 87 -8.62 -1.10 7.98
N ILE A 88 -9.44 -0.10 7.65
CA ILE A 88 -9.00 1.28 7.42
C ILE A 88 -8.31 1.84 8.68
N ALA A 89 -8.91 1.65 9.86
CA ALA A 89 -8.36 2.13 11.12
C ALA A 89 -7.01 1.48 11.45
N ILE A 90 -6.92 0.15 11.32
CA ILE A 90 -5.67 -0.59 11.54
C ILE A 90 -4.57 -0.07 10.60
N ILE A 91 -4.88 0.08 9.30
CA ILE A 91 -3.91 0.59 8.33
C ILE A 91 -3.50 2.03 8.62
N ALA A 92 -4.41 2.89 9.03
CA ALA A 92 -4.09 4.27 9.39
C ALA A 92 -3.09 4.32 10.55
N VAL A 93 -3.34 3.56 11.61
CA VAL A 93 -2.46 3.48 12.78
C VAL A 93 -1.09 2.92 12.39
N CYS A 94 -1.07 1.79 11.67
CA CYS A 94 0.19 1.22 11.21
C CYS A 94 0.96 2.16 10.27
N ALA A 95 0.29 2.89 9.37
CA ALA A 95 0.94 3.82 8.47
C ALA A 95 1.60 5.00 9.21
N ILE A 96 0.98 5.49 10.27
CA ILE A 96 1.56 6.51 11.16
C ILE A 96 2.76 5.94 11.90
N LEU A 97 2.63 4.76 12.49
CA LEU A 97 3.68 4.14 13.31
C LEU A 97 4.88 3.63 12.51
N MET A 98 4.67 3.20 11.27
CA MET A 98 5.71 2.66 10.40
C MET A 98 6.34 3.73 9.50
N GLY A 99 5.74 4.93 9.42
CA GLY A 99 6.18 5.99 8.51
C GLY A 99 6.11 5.60 7.03
N SER A 100 5.35 4.55 6.69
CA SER A 100 5.22 3.95 5.36
C SER A 100 3.76 3.63 5.09
N GLY A 101 3.24 4.02 3.93
CA GLY A 101 1.89 3.68 3.49
C GLY A 101 1.84 2.31 2.82
N ASN A 102 2.93 1.93 2.14
CA ASN A 102 3.00 0.67 1.41
C ASN A 102 3.16 -0.53 2.35
N ALA A 103 3.92 -0.38 3.44
CA ALA A 103 4.17 -1.49 4.36
C ALA A 103 2.89 -2.06 5.01
N PRO A 104 2.02 -1.24 5.66
CA PRO A 104 0.77 -1.75 6.20
C PRO A 104 -0.20 -2.16 5.09
N PHE A 105 -0.24 -1.44 3.96
CA PHE A 105 -1.11 -1.82 2.85
C PHE A 105 -0.78 -3.24 2.35
N PHE A 106 0.48 -3.54 2.03
CA PHE A 106 0.87 -4.87 1.55
C PHE A 106 0.74 -5.96 2.61
N ALA A 107 0.95 -5.64 3.89
CA ALA A 107 0.77 -6.61 4.98
C ALA A 107 -0.69 -7.07 5.13
N PHE A 108 -1.66 -6.16 4.94
CA PHE A 108 -3.08 -6.43 5.15
C PHE A 108 -3.89 -6.62 3.86
N ALA A 109 -3.40 -6.22 2.70
CA ALA A 109 -4.11 -6.36 1.42
C ALA A 109 -4.42 -7.82 1.08
N ASN A 110 -3.56 -8.76 1.47
CA ASN A 110 -3.75 -10.19 1.24
C ASN A 110 -4.94 -10.79 2.02
N LEU A 111 -5.45 -10.09 3.04
CA LEU A 111 -6.66 -10.50 3.77
C LEU A 111 -7.95 -10.12 3.04
N VAL A 112 -7.89 -9.10 2.17
CA VAL A 112 -9.08 -8.55 1.49
C VAL A 112 -9.81 -9.59 0.64
N PRO A 113 -9.14 -10.43 -0.18
CA PRO A 113 -9.84 -11.45 -0.97
C PRO A 113 -10.59 -12.47 -0.11
N ALA A 114 -9.99 -12.93 0.99
CA ALA A 114 -10.61 -13.89 1.90
C ALA A 114 -11.84 -13.30 2.60
N ILE A 115 -11.75 -12.02 2.99
CA ILE A 115 -12.86 -11.29 3.60
C ILE A 115 -13.98 -11.05 2.58
N ALA A 116 -13.65 -10.59 1.36
CA ALA A 116 -14.61 -10.37 0.29
C ALA A 116 -15.40 -11.63 -0.05
N ALA A 117 -14.72 -12.79 -0.15
CA ALA A 117 -15.37 -14.07 -0.42
C ALA A 117 -16.38 -14.48 0.67
N LYS A 118 -16.09 -14.17 1.95
CA LYS A 118 -16.97 -14.50 3.08
C LYS A 118 -18.09 -13.49 3.29
N THR A 119 -17.91 -12.24 2.88
CA THR A 119 -18.88 -11.15 3.10
C THR A 119 -19.73 -10.84 1.87
N GLY A 120 -19.35 -11.33 0.69
CA GLY A 120 -20.04 -11.08 -0.57
C GLY A 120 -19.78 -9.68 -1.16
N VAL A 121 -18.93 -8.86 -0.55
CA VAL A 121 -18.61 -7.51 -1.01
C VAL A 121 -17.44 -7.51 -1.98
N ALA A 122 -17.47 -6.62 -2.96
CA ALA A 122 -16.39 -6.44 -3.92
C ALA A 122 -15.07 -6.10 -3.20
N ALA A 123 -13.98 -6.81 -3.55
CA ALA A 123 -12.66 -6.54 -2.99
C ALA A 123 -12.19 -5.08 -3.23
N SER A 124 -12.63 -4.47 -4.33
CA SER A 124 -12.37 -3.06 -4.66
C SER A 124 -12.90 -2.10 -3.60
N PHE A 125 -14.08 -2.37 -3.03
CA PHE A 125 -14.71 -1.55 -2.00
C PHE A 125 -13.85 -1.42 -0.74
N MET A 126 -13.08 -2.46 -0.43
CA MET A 126 -12.17 -2.48 0.72
C MET A 126 -10.78 -1.98 0.36
N ILE A 127 -10.21 -2.46 -0.75
CA ILE A 127 -8.78 -2.23 -1.05
C ILE A 127 -8.48 -0.77 -1.41
N LEU A 128 -9.41 -0.08 -2.05
CA LEU A 128 -9.26 1.32 -2.46
C LEU A 128 -9.10 2.27 -1.26
N PRO A 129 -10.04 2.33 -0.30
CA PRO A 129 -9.89 3.22 0.85
C PRO A 129 -8.71 2.80 1.72
N MET A 130 -8.40 1.50 1.84
CA MET A 130 -7.20 1.02 2.53
C MET A 130 -5.92 1.63 1.94
N HIS A 131 -5.79 1.65 0.61
CA HIS A 131 -4.61 2.22 -0.07
C HIS A 131 -4.49 3.74 0.12
N LEU A 132 -5.59 4.46 -0.05
CA LEU A 132 -5.63 5.92 0.05
C LEU A 132 -5.42 6.40 1.49
N ILE A 133 -5.99 5.69 2.46
CA ILE A 133 -5.78 5.97 3.88
C ILE A 133 -4.33 5.73 4.28
N ALA A 134 -3.71 4.63 3.84
CA ALA A 134 -2.31 4.36 4.15
C ALA A 134 -1.41 5.51 3.70
N SER A 135 -1.70 6.08 2.52
CA SER A 135 -0.96 7.21 1.96
C SER A 135 -1.19 8.51 2.73
N SER A 136 -2.44 8.81 3.11
CA SER A 136 -2.79 10.02 3.86
C SER A 136 -2.29 9.98 5.30
N ALA A 137 -2.47 8.86 5.99
CA ALA A 137 -2.05 8.67 7.37
C ALA A 137 -0.52 8.72 7.52
N ARG A 138 0.23 8.22 6.53
CA ARG A 138 1.70 8.38 6.47
C ARG A 138 2.15 9.85 6.53
N ALA A 139 1.37 10.79 5.97
CA ALA A 139 1.71 12.22 6.00
C ALA A 139 1.59 12.87 7.39
N ILE A 140 1.08 12.12 8.38
CA ILE A 140 0.99 12.49 9.80
C ILE A 140 2.07 11.76 10.62
N SER A 141 2.99 11.04 9.98
CA SER A 141 4.05 10.31 10.69
C SER A 141 5.31 11.17 10.86
N PRO A 142 5.81 11.36 12.10
CA PRO A 142 7.05 12.13 12.34
C PRO A 142 8.31 11.39 11.89
N ILE A 143 8.21 10.09 11.61
CA ILE A 143 9.34 9.24 11.19
C ILE A 143 9.35 8.99 9.67
N THR A 144 8.37 9.51 8.92
CA THR A 144 8.40 9.41 7.46
C THR A 144 9.53 10.26 6.90
N GLY A 145 10.34 9.68 6.00
CA GLY A 145 11.51 10.36 5.41
C GLY A 145 11.21 11.73 4.80
N VAL A 146 10.05 11.90 4.14
CA VAL A 146 9.64 13.20 3.57
C VAL A 146 9.42 14.26 4.66
N ILE A 147 8.84 13.88 5.81
CA ILE A 147 8.63 14.79 6.94
C ILE A 147 9.97 15.13 7.61
N ILE A 148 10.86 14.15 7.78
CA ILE A 148 12.20 14.37 8.33
C ILE A 148 12.99 15.36 7.45
N VAL A 149 12.99 15.16 6.14
CA VAL A 149 13.69 16.06 5.20
C VAL A 149 13.05 17.45 5.19
N ALA A 150 11.72 17.56 5.10
CA ALA A 150 11.03 18.84 5.05
C ALA A 150 11.19 19.64 6.37
N SER A 151 11.13 18.98 7.52
CA SER A 151 11.37 19.61 8.83
C SER A 151 12.82 20.05 9.00
N GLY A 152 13.78 19.26 8.51
CA GLY A 152 15.19 19.63 8.45
C GLY A 152 15.45 20.87 7.59
N MET A 153 14.81 20.97 6.42
CA MET A 153 14.89 22.15 5.55
C MET A 153 14.26 23.40 6.20
N ALA A 154 13.20 23.21 7.00
CA ALA A 154 12.49 24.28 7.68
C ALA A 154 13.09 24.68 9.05
N GLY A 155 14.11 23.95 9.54
CA GLY A 155 14.72 24.21 10.84
C GLY A 155 13.79 23.96 12.03
N ILE A 156 12.77 23.11 11.88
CA ILE A 156 11.80 22.76 12.94
C ILE A 156 11.83 21.27 13.26
N SER A 157 11.25 20.86 14.40
CA SER A 157 11.10 19.45 14.74
C SER A 157 10.13 18.74 13.77
N PRO A 158 10.38 17.47 13.39
CA PRO A 158 9.42 16.64 12.66
C PRO A 158 8.03 16.61 13.31
N PHE A 159 7.98 16.59 14.65
CA PHE A 159 6.73 16.62 15.40
C PHE A 159 5.96 17.94 15.21
N ASP A 160 6.65 19.06 15.10
CA ASP A 160 6.00 20.36 14.91
C ASP A 160 5.47 20.53 13.49
N LEU A 161 6.16 19.94 12.50
CA LEU A 161 5.65 19.87 11.14
C LEU A 161 4.40 18.99 11.08
N VAL A 162 4.42 17.81 11.71
CA VAL A 162 3.27 16.90 11.76
C VAL A 162 2.05 17.54 12.42
N LYS A 163 2.21 18.32 13.49
CA LYS A 163 1.08 19.03 14.12
C LYS A 163 0.38 19.98 13.13
N ARG A 164 1.12 20.58 12.19
CA ARG A 164 0.57 21.46 11.16
C ARG A 164 -0.13 20.68 10.05
N THR A 165 0.36 19.49 9.69
CA THR A 165 -0.25 18.66 8.64
C THR A 165 -1.36 17.75 9.15
N ALA A 166 -1.41 17.49 10.47
CA ALA A 166 -2.35 16.55 11.08
C ALA A 166 -3.82 16.89 10.79
N ILE A 167 -4.21 18.16 10.92
CA ILE A 167 -5.61 18.57 10.69
C ILE A 167 -5.99 18.39 9.20
N PRO A 168 -5.26 18.96 8.21
CA PRO A 168 -5.57 18.72 6.80
C PRO A 168 -5.62 17.23 6.42
N MET A 169 -4.70 16.43 6.96
CA MET A 169 -4.61 15.01 6.62
C MET A 169 -5.68 14.17 7.33
N ALA A 170 -6.11 14.55 8.54
CA ALA A 170 -7.27 13.94 9.18
C ALA A 170 -8.55 14.20 8.37
N VAL A 171 -8.71 15.42 7.84
CA VAL A 171 -9.81 15.75 6.91
C VAL A 171 -9.71 14.90 5.64
N SER A 172 -8.52 14.74 5.06
CA SER A 172 -8.30 13.83 3.92
C SER A 172 -8.76 12.41 4.23
N CYS A 173 -8.36 11.85 5.39
CA CYS A 173 -8.78 10.52 5.80
C CYS A 173 -10.31 10.40 5.91
N ILE A 174 -10.98 11.37 6.52
CA ILE A 174 -12.44 11.38 6.64
C ILE A 174 -13.09 11.43 5.24
N LEU A 175 -12.60 12.32 4.37
CA LEU A 175 -13.13 12.45 3.01
C LEU A 175 -12.95 11.19 2.19
N ILE A 176 -11.81 10.48 2.32
CA ILE A 176 -11.58 9.20 1.66
C ILE A 176 -12.62 8.16 2.11
N VAL A 177 -12.87 8.07 3.41
CA VAL A 177 -13.86 7.14 3.97
C VAL A 177 -15.26 7.50 3.44
N VAL A 178 -15.67 8.75 3.58
CA VAL A 178 -16.99 9.22 3.12
C VAL A 178 -17.16 9.01 1.62
N ALA A 179 -16.18 9.41 0.81
CA ALA A 179 -16.22 9.24 -0.64
C ALA A 179 -16.33 7.76 -1.03
N ASN A 180 -15.64 6.86 -0.33
CA ASN A 180 -15.76 5.43 -0.60
C ASN A 180 -17.20 4.93 -0.38
N PHE A 181 -17.83 5.32 0.72
CA PHE A 181 -19.22 4.92 1.01
C PHE A 181 -20.25 5.62 0.11
N VAL A 182 -20.00 6.83 -0.37
CA VAL A 182 -20.92 7.54 -1.27
C VAL A 182 -20.84 7.02 -2.71
N ILE A 183 -19.62 6.68 -3.18
CA ILE A 183 -19.40 6.27 -4.57
C ILE A 183 -19.64 4.76 -4.76
N PHE A 184 -19.27 3.94 -3.77
CA PHE A 184 -19.28 2.48 -3.88
C PHE A 184 -20.18 1.77 -2.85
N GLY A 185 -20.80 2.52 -1.93
CA GLY A 185 -21.72 1.98 -0.92
C GLY A 185 -23.15 1.83 -1.40
#